data_AF-A0A841UAD8-F1
#
_entry.id   AF-A0A841UAD8-F1
#
_cell.length_a   1.000
_cell.length_b   1.000
_cell.length_c   1.000
_cell.angle_alpha   90.00
_cell.angle_beta   90.00
_cell.angle_gamma   90.00
#
_symmetry.space_group_name_H-M   'P 1'
#
loop_
_entity.id
_entity.type
_entity.pdbx_description
1 polymer ?
#
loop_
_entity_poly.entity_id
_entity_poly.type
_entity_poly.pdbx_seq_one_letter_code
_entity_poly.pdbx_strand_id
1 'polypeptide(L)'
;MCELIGQRAPELKVGDVILARIQGADFDQPIGFYRQMKMDESTNTTKHSYVSAIQLFEEHWGMYPVRKVAVGITQLMKEDEYQLQPPRISMSFLTMLMEM
;
A
#
# COMPACT_ATOMS: atom_id res chain seq x y z
N MET A 1 10.12 -3.94 -7.17
CA MET A 1 9.01 -3.03 -7.59
C MET A 1 8.71 -1.99 -6.52
N CYS A 2 8.37 -2.38 -5.29
CA CYS A 2 8.12 -1.42 -4.20
C CYS A 2 9.34 -0.58 -3.82
N GLU A 3 10.55 -1.11 -3.97
CA GLU A 3 11.79 -0.37 -3.73
C GLU A 3 11.94 0.86 -4.63
N LEU A 4 11.63 0.70 -5.92
CA LEU A 4 11.61 1.81 -6.88
C LEU A 4 10.54 2.86 -6.57
N ILE A 5 9.48 2.46 -5.85
CA ILE A 5 8.44 3.40 -5.43
C ILE A 5 8.93 4.22 -4.24
N GLY A 6 9.57 3.58 -3.26
CA GLY A 6 10.23 4.27 -2.15
C GLY A 6 11.32 5.24 -2.63
N GLN A 7 12.18 4.81 -3.56
CA GLN A 7 13.24 5.65 -4.13
C GLN A 7 12.73 6.84 -4.96
N ARG A 8 11.52 6.74 -5.54
CA ARG A 8 10.90 7.82 -6.31
C ARG A 8 10.10 8.78 -5.44
N ALA A 9 9.64 8.34 -4.27
CA ALA A 9 9.09 9.23 -3.28
C ALA A 9 10.22 10.13 -2.77
N PRO A 10 10.02 11.45 -2.66
CA PRO A 10 11.01 12.32 -2.02
C PRO A 10 11.29 11.80 -0.60
N GLU A 11 12.55 11.80 -0.19
CA GLU A 11 12.95 11.27 1.13
C GLU A 11 12.14 11.87 2.28
N LEU A 12 11.73 13.13 2.16
CA LEU A 12 10.95 13.88 3.16
C LEU A 12 9.42 13.75 3.00
N LYS A 13 8.91 12.84 2.18
CA LYS A 13 7.46 12.65 1.98
C LYS A 13 7.04 11.23 2.28
N VAL A 14 6.07 11.10 3.19
CA VAL A 14 5.40 9.83 3.50
C VAL A 14 4.06 9.77 2.79
N GLY A 15 3.58 8.56 2.46
CA GLY A 15 2.25 8.40 1.89
C GLY A 15 1.33 7.53 2.74
N ASP A 16 0.03 7.76 2.60
CA ASP A 16 -1.01 7.12 3.43
C ASP A 16 -1.73 5.99 2.69
N VAL A 17 -1.75 6.02 1.36
CA VAL A 17 -2.60 5.15 0.57
C VAL A 17 -1.76 4.40 -0.44
N ILE A 18 -1.79 3.07 -0.35
CA ILE A 18 -1.19 2.20 -1.34
C ILE A 18 -2.21 1.83 -2.41
N LEU A 19 -1.76 1.83 -3.64
CA LEU A 19 -2.47 1.42 -4.83
C LEU A 19 -1.80 0.18 -5.39
N ALA A 20 -2.60 -0.84 -5.72
CA ALA A 20 -2.18 -2.00 -6.50
C ALA A 20 -3.08 -2.18 -7.72
N ARG A 21 -2.44 -2.43 -8.86
CA ARG A 21 -3.10 -2.79 -10.12
C ARG A 21 -2.44 -4.05 -10.67
N ILE A 22 -3.26 -4.98 -11.11
CA ILE A 22 -2.81 -6.16 -11.84
C ILE A 22 -3.69 -6.42 -13.06
N GLN A 23 -3.08 -6.96 -14.10
CA GLN A 23 -3.75 -7.39 -15.32
C GLN A 23 -3.26 -8.78 -15.71
N GLY A 24 -4.20 -9.66 -15.98
CA GLY A 24 -3.94 -11.01 -16.46
C GLY A 24 -3.36 -11.05 -17.86
N ALA A 25 -2.80 -12.19 -18.21
CA ALA A 25 -2.18 -12.42 -19.52
C ALA A 25 -3.18 -12.82 -20.61
N ASP A 26 -4.39 -13.25 -20.23
CA ASP A 26 -5.45 -13.58 -21.17
C ASP A 26 -6.08 -12.29 -21.74
N PHE A 27 -6.07 -12.17 -23.07
CA PHE A 27 -6.66 -11.03 -23.77
C PHE A 27 -8.15 -11.24 -24.05
N ASP A 28 -8.59 -12.50 -24.17
CA ASP A 28 -9.97 -12.88 -24.43
C ASP A 28 -10.78 -12.83 -23.13
N GLN A 29 -10.11 -12.99 -21.99
CA GLN A 29 -10.68 -12.79 -20.66
C GLN A 29 -9.87 -11.74 -19.89
N PRO A 30 -10.19 -10.43 -20.04
CA PRO A 30 -9.47 -9.36 -19.38
C PRO A 30 -9.74 -9.35 -17.86
N ILE A 31 -9.08 -10.27 -17.15
CA ILE A 31 -9.07 -10.35 -15.70
C ILE A 31 -8.04 -9.37 -15.14
N GLY A 32 -8.36 -8.77 -14.01
CA GLY A 32 -7.50 -7.79 -13.37
C GLY A 32 -8.23 -7.09 -12.25
N PHE A 33 -7.48 -6.39 -11.42
CA PHE A 33 -8.06 -5.49 -10.44
C PHE A 33 -7.25 -4.21 -10.33
N TYR A 34 -7.95 -3.20 -9.82
CA TYR A 34 -7.40 -1.93 -9.38
C TYR A 34 -7.99 -1.66 -7.99
N ARG A 35 -7.15 -1.68 -6.97
CA ARG A 35 -7.56 -1.49 -5.57
C ARG A 35 -6.57 -0.61 -4.85
N GLN A 36 -7.10 0.15 -3.91
CA GLN A 36 -6.31 0.99 -3.02
C GLN A 36 -6.75 0.72 -1.60
N MET A 37 -5.82 0.81 -0.66
CA MET A 37 -6.11 0.75 0.77
C MET A 37 -5.30 1.82 1.50
N LYS A 38 -5.85 2.30 2.61
CA LYS A 38 -5.09 3.13 3.53
C LYS A 38 -4.13 2.22 4.31
N MET A 39 -2.86 2.59 4.37
CA MET A 39 -1.85 1.89 5.15
C MET A 39 -2.02 2.26 6.63
N ASP A 40 -1.75 1.30 7.52
CA ASP A 40 -1.82 1.52 8.97
C ASP A 40 -0.82 2.59 9.43
N GLU A 41 0.36 2.58 8.80
CA GLU A 41 1.42 3.57 9.04
C GLU A 41 1.75 4.30 7.74
N SER A 42 1.72 5.62 7.80
CA SER A 42 2.16 6.46 6.69
C SER A 42 3.66 6.26 6.51
N THR A 43 4.09 5.92 5.30
CA THR A 43 5.48 5.50 5.09
C THR A 43 5.99 5.86 3.71
N ASN A 44 7.30 6.14 3.65
CA ASN A 44 8.09 6.18 2.43
C ASN A 44 8.97 4.91 2.29
N THR A 45 8.90 4.00 3.27
CA THR A 45 9.79 2.86 3.36
C THR A 45 9.30 1.70 2.49
N THR A 46 10.23 1.11 1.75
CA THR A 46 10.01 -0.03 0.86
C THR A 46 9.34 -1.22 1.56
N LYS A 47 9.67 -1.47 2.83
CA LYS A 47 9.19 -2.64 3.58
C LYS A 47 7.68 -2.57 3.85
N HIS A 48 7.19 -1.45 4.38
CA HIS A 48 5.78 -1.30 4.73
C HIS A 48 4.90 -1.24 3.48
N SER A 49 5.32 -0.47 2.47
CA SER A 49 4.63 -0.43 1.18
C SER A 49 4.62 -1.79 0.46
N TYR A 50 5.66 -2.60 0.62
CA TYR A 50 5.65 -3.97 0.09
C TYR A 50 4.60 -4.85 0.79
N VAL A 51 4.56 -4.84 2.12
CA VAL A 51 3.60 -5.65 2.89
C VAL A 51 2.16 -5.27 2.53
N SER A 52 1.82 -3.98 2.50
CA SER A 52 0.47 -3.54 2.15
C SER A 52 0.10 -3.82 0.68
N ALA A 53 1.07 -3.76 -0.24
CA ALA A 53 0.83 -4.17 -1.63
C ALA A 53 0.56 -5.67 -1.74
N ILE A 54 1.29 -6.52 -1.00
CA ILE A 54 1.07 -7.96 -0.96
C ILE A 54 -0.32 -8.29 -0.42
N GLN A 55 -0.76 -7.63 0.66
CA GLN A 55 -2.13 -7.81 1.19
C GLN A 55 -3.20 -7.55 0.12
N LEU A 56 -3.06 -6.47 -0.65
CA LEU A 56 -3.98 -6.20 -1.76
C LEU A 56 -3.99 -7.31 -2.81
N PHE A 57 -2.84 -7.88 -3.15
CA PHE A 57 -2.76 -8.98 -4.11
C PHE A 57 -3.29 -10.29 -3.54
N GLU A 58 -2.99 -10.64 -2.29
CA GLU A 58 -3.47 -11.87 -1.66
C GLU A 58 -4.99 -11.87 -1.49
N GLU A 59 -5.58 -10.73 -1.13
CA GLU A 59 -7.03 -10.61 -0.94
C GLU A 59 -7.81 -10.61 -2.26
N HIS A 60 -7.23 -10.08 -3.35
CA HIS A 60 -8.00 -9.76 -4.57
C HIS A 60 -7.52 -10.48 -5.82
N TRP A 61 -6.35 -11.14 -5.81
CA TRP A 61 -5.87 -11.87 -6.98
C TRP A 61 -6.15 -13.37 -6.89
N GLY A 62 -6.90 -13.88 -7.87
CA GLY A 62 -7.20 -15.31 -8.01
C GLY A 62 -6.06 -16.17 -8.59
N MET A 63 -4.80 -15.76 -8.46
CA MET A 63 -3.61 -16.53 -8.88
C MET A 63 -3.57 -16.92 -10.38
N TYR A 64 -4.07 -16.07 -11.26
CA TYR A 64 -3.98 -16.26 -12.71
C TYR A 64 -2.65 -15.77 -13.29
N PRO A 65 -2.25 -16.20 -14.51
CA PRO A 65 -1.07 -15.70 -15.20
C PRO A 65 -1.08 -14.17 -15.33
N VAL A 66 0.01 -13.53 -14.92
CA VAL A 66 0.12 -12.08 -14.79
C VAL A 66 0.89 -11.49 -15.96
N ARG A 67 0.38 -10.39 -16.54
CA ARG A 67 1.05 -9.64 -17.62
C ARG A 67 1.58 -8.30 -17.19
N LYS A 68 0.84 -7.59 -16.34
CA LYS A 68 1.23 -6.26 -15.86
C LYS A 68 0.86 -6.13 -14.39
N VAL A 69 1.80 -5.61 -13.62
CA VAL A 69 1.60 -5.18 -12.23
C VAL A 69 2.04 -3.74 -12.12
N ALA A 70 1.27 -2.93 -11.41
CA ALA A 70 1.68 -1.60 -10.99
C ALA A 70 1.33 -1.41 -9.51
N VAL A 71 2.27 -0.85 -8.77
CA VAL A 71 2.07 -0.43 -7.39
C VAL A 71 2.36 1.07 -7.31
N GLY A 72 1.66 1.79 -6.46
CA GLY A 72 1.86 3.22 -6.25
C GLY A 72 1.54 3.64 -4.84
N ILE A 73 2.12 4.76 -4.41
CA ILE A 73 1.79 5.43 -3.15
C ILE A 73 1.17 6.78 -3.48
N THR A 74 0.09 7.11 -2.79
CA THR A 74 -0.67 8.36 -2.98
C THR A 74 -0.93 9.03 -1.64
N GLN A 75 -1.48 10.24 -1.68
CA GLN A 75 -1.63 11.10 -0.50
C GLN A 75 -0.28 11.36 0.18
N LEU A 76 0.70 11.76 -0.64
CA LEU A 76 2.02 12.12 -0.15
C LEU A 76 1.93 13.42 0.65
N MET A 77 2.32 13.35 1.91
CA MET A 77 2.43 14.47 2.84
C MET A 77 3.88 14.64 3.24
N LYS A 78 4.26 15.84 3.66
CA LYS A 78 5.62 16.03 4.17
C LYS A 78 5.76 15.36 5.55
N GLU A 79 6.96 14.91 5.86
CA GLU A 79 7.25 14.20 7.10
C GLU A 79 7.03 15.08 8.35
N ASP A 80 7.33 16.38 8.26
CA ASP A 80 7.05 17.36 9.31
C ASP A 80 5.53 17.53 9.57
N GLU A 81 4.72 17.49 8.52
CA GLU A 81 3.25 17.49 8.62
C GLU A 81 2.72 16.16 9.20
N TYR A 82 3.42 15.05 9.01
CA TYR A 82 3.05 13.74 9.56
C TYR A 82 3.35 13.63 11.05
N GLN A 83 4.52 14.08 11.48
CA GLN A 83 4.95 14.07 12.89
C GLN A 83 4.00 14.86 13.81
N LEU A 84 3.26 15.82 13.25
CA LEU A 84 2.27 16.62 13.97
C LEU A 84 0.89 15.95 14.08
N GLN A 85 0.64 14.87 13.35
CA GLN A 85 -0.60 14.10 13.48
C GLN A 85 -0.51 13.16 14.68
N PRO A 86 -1.57 13.01 15.48
CA PRO A 86 -1.62 11.98 16.51
C PRO A 86 -1.38 10.60 15.86
N PRO A 87 -0.66 9.68 16.52
CA PRO A 87 -0.37 8.36 15.98
C PRO A 87 -1.69 7.69 15.57
N ARG A 88 -1.77 7.25 14.31
CA ARG A 88 -2.92 6.51 13.83
C ARG A 88 -2.91 5.15 14.51
N ILE A 89 -3.75 5.01 15.52
CA ILE A 89 -3.90 3.77 16.27
C ILE A 89 -4.48 2.74 15.28
N SER A 90 -3.64 1.78 14.87
CA SER A 90 -4.09 0.59 14.14
C SER A 90 -5.20 -0.09 14.93
N MET A 91 -6.23 -0.65 14.25
CA MET A 91 -7.30 -1.40 14.92
C MET A 91 -6.73 -2.47 15.88
N SER A 92 -5.56 -3.02 15.56
CA SER A 92 -4.78 -3.94 16.39
C SER A 92 -4.40 -3.39 17.77
N PHE A 93 -4.06 -2.09 17.87
CA PHE A 93 -3.71 -1.44 19.14
C PHE A 93 -4.96 -1.09 19.96
N LEU A 94 -6.09 -0.81 19.31
CA LEU A 94 -7.35 -0.54 20.01
C LEU A 94 -7.85 -1.80 20.74
N THR A 95 -7.70 -2.97 20.11
CA THR A 95 -8.03 -4.25 20.76
C THR A 95 -7.16 -4.50 21.98
N MET A 96 -5.86 -4.17 21.92
CA MET A 96 -4.93 -4.38 23.04
C MET A 96 -5.19 -3.43 24.23
N LEU A 97 -5.70 -2.23 23.98
CA LEU A 97 -6.09 -1.27 25.02
C LEU A 97 -7.48 -1.54 25.64
N MET A 98 -8.36 -2.25 24.93
CA MET A 98 -9.68 -2.65 25.46
C MET A 98 -9.63 -3.94 26.29
N GLU A 99 -8.52 -4.68 26.26
CA GLU A 99 -8.30 -5.89 27.09
C GLU A 99 -7.47 -5.63 28.37
N MET A 100 -7.21 -4.36 28.72
CA MET A 100 -6.59 -3.94 30.00
C MET A 100 -7.59 -3.22 30.89
#